data_AF-A0A7M4EE72-F1
#
_entry.id   AF-A0A7M4EE72-F1
#
_cell.length_a   1.000
_cell.length_b   1.000
_cell.length_c   1.000
_cell.angle_alpha   90.00
_cell.angle_beta   90.00
_cell.angle_gamma   90.00
#
_symmetry.space_group_name_H-M   'P 1'
#
loop_
_entity.id
_entity.type
_entity.pdbx_description
1 polymer ?
#
loop_
_entity_poly.entity_id
_entity_poly.type
_entity_poly.pdbx_seq_one_letter_code
_entity_poly.pdbx_strand_id
1 'polypeptide(L)'
;AARASPLARGRLGLLTVLAQVGAAQGLWRAGRAQGLRALWKGNLTACLRLGPYSALQLAAYRRFVVLFTDDLGHISQWHAIMAGSLAGMVATIATYPTDVIKTRLIVQNRLEPSYKGILHAFYTIYHQEGFLALYRGVSSTVLGTIPFSAGSLFVYINLDKIWREPSSHFTPLQNFINGCLAAGVAQTLSFPFETVKRKMQAQSPYLPNYGGVDVHFTGMIDCFRQTVKHRGVLGLWSGLTASLLKVVPYFSIMFSTFEFCKRVCLYRNGYIESPLSYKLTPGVDQSLQPQELQELKLLRRGNLEPRKLQAKETHS
;
A
#
# COMPACT_ATOMS: atom_id res chain seq x y z
N ALA A 1 14.85 17.77 -39.70
CA ALA A 1 15.07 18.91 -38.79
C ALA A 1 14.24 18.67 -37.52
N ALA A 2 14.72 18.67 -36.28
CA ALA A 2 16.02 18.97 -35.69
C ALA A 2 16.33 17.90 -34.61
N ARG A 3 17.58 17.42 -34.56
CA ARG A 3 18.07 16.47 -33.55
C ARG A 3 18.04 17.15 -32.18
N ALA A 4 17.08 16.79 -31.33
CA ALA A 4 17.08 17.24 -29.94
C ALA A 4 18.35 16.73 -29.23
N SER A 5 19.08 17.65 -28.60
CA SER A 5 20.36 17.40 -27.94
C SER A 5 20.24 16.33 -26.84
N PRO A 6 21.31 15.56 -26.56
CA PRO A 6 21.30 14.54 -25.49
C PRO A 6 20.87 15.10 -24.12
N LEU A 7 21.18 16.37 -23.86
CA LEU A 7 20.77 17.14 -22.67
C LEU A 7 19.24 17.34 -22.57
N ALA A 8 18.54 17.52 -23.70
CA ALA A 8 17.08 17.63 -23.72
C ALA A 8 16.40 16.27 -23.44
N ARG A 9 17.03 15.16 -23.83
CA ARG A 9 16.54 13.79 -23.60
C ARG A 9 16.73 13.33 -22.14
N GLY A 10 17.83 13.74 -21.50
CA GLY A 10 18.03 13.54 -20.05
C GLY A 10 16.99 14.27 -19.20
N ARG A 11 16.57 15.48 -19.61
CA ARG A 11 15.47 16.21 -18.96
C ARG A 11 14.13 15.48 -19.00
N LEU A 12 13.84 14.66 -20.02
CA LEU A 12 12.60 13.88 -20.09
C LEU A 12 12.57 12.73 -19.07
N GLY A 13 13.69 12.03 -18.86
CA GLY A 13 13.80 11.01 -17.81
C GLY A 13 13.66 11.63 -16.41
N LEU A 14 14.35 12.76 -16.21
CA LEU A 14 14.22 13.56 -14.99
C LEU A 14 12.78 14.06 -14.78
N LEU A 15 12.06 14.43 -15.85
CA LEU A 15 10.63 14.79 -15.79
C LEU A 15 9.72 13.60 -15.48
N THR A 16 10.13 12.37 -15.75
CA THR A 16 9.36 11.15 -15.42
C THR A 16 9.56 10.78 -13.95
N VAL A 17 10.78 10.95 -13.43
CA VAL A 17 11.08 10.91 -11.99
C VAL A 17 10.36 12.07 -11.29
N LEU A 18 10.40 13.29 -11.84
CA LEU A 18 9.67 14.46 -11.35
C LEU A 18 8.15 14.32 -11.46
N ALA A 19 7.62 13.53 -12.40
CA ALA A 19 6.20 13.22 -12.52
C ALA A 19 5.72 12.28 -11.40
N GLN A 20 6.58 11.42 -10.88
CA GLN A 20 6.28 10.63 -9.68
C GLN A 20 6.59 11.36 -8.36
N VAL A 21 7.52 12.33 -8.41
CA VAL A 21 7.80 13.38 -7.41
C VAL A 21 6.80 14.56 -7.53
N GLY A 22 5.76 14.40 -8.36
CA GLY A 22 4.51 15.16 -8.47
C GLY A 22 4.57 16.66 -8.21
N ALA A 23 5.17 17.36 -9.18
CA ALA A 23 4.51 18.55 -9.67
C ALA A 23 3.24 18.13 -10.43
N ALA A 24 2.08 18.75 -10.19
CA ALA A 24 0.87 18.51 -10.98
C ALA A 24 1.12 18.70 -12.49
N GLN A 25 2.05 19.60 -12.84
CA GLN A 25 2.58 19.77 -14.19
C GLN A 25 3.34 18.55 -14.74
N GLY A 26 4.04 17.79 -13.90
CA GLY A 26 4.72 16.55 -14.28
C GLY A 26 3.74 15.43 -14.61
N LEU A 27 2.64 15.31 -13.85
CA LEU A 27 1.57 14.35 -14.13
C LEU A 27 0.84 14.69 -15.45
N TRP A 28 0.52 15.98 -15.66
CA TRP A 28 -0.11 16.48 -16.89
C TRP A 28 0.79 16.29 -18.12
N ARG A 29 2.09 16.60 -17.99
CA ARG A 29 3.06 16.42 -19.09
C ARG A 29 3.37 14.96 -19.35
N ALA A 30 3.45 14.09 -18.33
CA ALA A 30 3.60 12.65 -18.50
C ALA A 30 2.38 12.04 -19.19
N GLY A 31 1.16 12.46 -18.81
CA GLY A 31 -0.08 12.03 -19.45
C GLY A 31 -0.15 12.42 -20.93
N ARG A 32 0.24 13.66 -21.28
CA ARG A 32 0.30 14.12 -22.68
C ARG A 32 1.45 13.51 -23.50
N ALA A 33 2.63 13.32 -22.90
CA ALA A 33 3.82 12.86 -23.62
C ALA A 33 3.93 11.33 -23.73
N GLN A 34 3.38 10.59 -22.77
CA GLN A 34 3.53 9.13 -22.67
C GLN A 34 2.19 8.38 -22.70
N GLY A 35 1.03 9.06 -22.70
CA GLY A 35 -0.30 8.44 -22.78
C GLY A 35 -0.76 7.72 -21.51
N LEU A 36 -2.08 7.50 -21.38
CA LEU A 36 -2.73 6.97 -20.17
C LEU A 36 -2.21 5.60 -19.72
N ARG A 37 -1.74 4.75 -20.64
CA ARG A 37 -1.17 3.43 -20.31
C ARG A 37 0.13 3.52 -19.50
N ALA A 38 0.85 4.64 -19.57
CA ALA A 38 2.08 4.83 -18.79
C ALA A 38 1.82 4.96 -17.28
N LEU A 39 0.62 5.43 -16.88
CA LEU A 39 0.24 5.55 -15.47
C LEU A 39 0.10 4.18 -14.78
N TRP A 40 -0.17 3.12 -15.55
CA TRP A 40 -0.35 1.76 -15.05
C TRP A 40 0.96 0.95 -15.04
N LYS A 41 2.08 1.55 -15.43
CA LYS A 41 3.38 0.89 -15.48
C LYS A 41 3.83 0.49 -14.08
N GLY A 42 4.17 -0.79 -13.90
CA GLY A 42 4.53 -1.33 -12.59
C GLY A 42 3.35 -1.53 -11.63
N ASN A 43 2.10 -1.33 -12.06
CA ASN A 43 0.96 -1.68 -11.23
C ASN A 43 0.79 -3.20 -11.13
N LEU A 44 1.05 -3.93 -12.24
CA LEU A 44 0.98 -5.40 -12.24
C LEU A 44 1.97 -6.03 -11.24
N THR A 45 3.21 -5.53 -11.15
CA THR A 45 4.17 -5.98 -10.13
C THR A 45 3.68 -5.67 -8.72
N ALA A 46 3.05 -4.51 -8.52
CA ALA A 46 2.47 -4.15 -7.22
C ALA A 46 1.36 -5.11 -6.80
N CYS A 47 0.45 -5.46 -7.71
CA CYS A 47 -0.63 -6.42 -7.45
C CYS A 47 -0.09 -7.83 -7.19
N LEU A 48 0.86 -8.30 -8.02
CA LEU A 48 1.48 -9.62 -7.86
C LEU A 48 2.21 -9.76 -6.53
N ARG A 49 2.70 -8.66 -5.95
CA ARG A 49 3.34 -8.64 -4.64
C ARG A 49 2.37 -8.85 -3.48
N LEU A 50 1.11 -8.41 -3.60
CA LEU A 50 0.16 -8.38 -2.48
C LEU A 50 -0.11 -9.77 -1.89
N GLY A 51 -0.33 -10.77 -2.74
CA GLY A 51 -0.57 -12.16 -2.31
C GLY A 51 0.60 -12.75 -1.52
N PRO A 52 1.80 -12.85 -2.13
CA PRO A 52 3.00 -13.36 -1.45
C PRO A 52 3.35 -12.60 -0.17
N TYR A 53 3.22 -11.27 -0.18
CA TYR A 53 3.48 -10.44 1.00
C TYR A 53 2.57 -10.83 2.16
N SER A 54 1.25 -10.87 1.93
CA SER A 54 0.28 -11.23 2.97
C SER A 54 0.44 -12.66 3.47
N ALA A 55 0.72 -13.61 2.56
CA ALA A 55 0.95 -15.01 2.92
C ALA A 55 2.20 -15.18 3.81
N LEU A 56 3.31 -14.54 3.43
CA LEU A 56 4.55 -14.58 4.20
C LEU A 56 4.42 -13.87 5.54
N GLN A 57 3.74 -12.71 5.56
CA GLN A 57 3.50 -11.99 6.81
C GLN A 57 2.66 -12.83 7.78
N LEU A 58 1.58 -13.45 7.31
CA LEU A 58 0.75 -14.30 8.17
C LEU A 58 1.50 -15.55 8.64
N ALA A 59 2.24 -16.21 7.75
CA ALA A 59 3.03 -17.39 8.10
C ALA A 59 4.12 -17.07 9.13
N ALA A 60 4.87 -15.97 8.92
CA ALA A 60 5.88 -15.50 9.85
C ALA A 60 5.25 -15.07 11.19
N TYR A 61 4.13 -14.35 11.14
CA TYR A 61 3.40 -13.94 12.34
C TYR A 61 2.99 -15.13 13.19
N ARG A 62 2.39 -16.17 12.59
CA ARG A 62 2.04 -17.41 13.30
C ARG A 62 3.25 -18.06 13.96
N ARG A 63 4.41 -18.08 13.28
CA ARG A 63 5.65 -18.63 13.85
C ARG A 63 6.17 -17.80 15.03
N PHE A 64 6.21 -16.47 14.90
CA PHE A 64 6.64 -15.60 15.99
C PHE A 64 5.68 -15.63 17.18
N VAL A 65 4.38 -15.67 16.94
CA VAL A 65 3.35 -15.84 17.97
C VAL A 65 3.60 -17.11 18.77
N VAL A 66 3.80 -18.26 18.12
CA VAL A 66 4.11 -19.53 18.80
C VAL A 66 5.41 -19.44 19.61
N LEU A 67 6.43 -18.75 19.09
CA LEU A 67 7.70 -18.56 19.80
C LEU A 67 7.59 -17.64 21.03
N PHE A 68 6.66 -16.70 21.04
CA PHE A 68 6.45 -15.75 22.14
C PHE A 68 5.23 -16.10 23.02
N THR A 69 4.59 -17.24 22.80
CA THR A 69 3.50 -17.72 23.64
C THR A 69 4.11 -18.43 24.84
N ASP A 70 3.76 -17.99 26.05
CA ASP A 70 4.17 -18.68 27.27
C ASP A 70 3.42 -20.02 27.41
N ASP A 71 3.88 -20.92 28.29
CA ASP A 71 3.28 -22.24 28.51
C ASP A 71 1.77 -22.20 28.88
N LEU A 72 1.29 -21.03 29.35
CA LEU A 72 -0.10 -20.74 29.69
C LEU A 72 -0.97 -20.27 28.50
N GLY A 73 -0.41 -20.14 27.30
CA GLY A 73 -1.13 -19.71 26.09
C GLY A 73 -1.36 -18.21 25.97
N HIS A 74 -0.77 -17.39 26.85
CA HIS A 74 -0.91 -15.93 26.84
C HIS A 74 0.27 -15.25 26.15
N ILE A 75 -0.02 -14.16 25.41
CA ILE A 75 0.98 -13.33 24.74
C ILE A 75 0.82 -11.91 25.27
N SER A 76 1.92 -11.35 25.80
CA SER A 76 1.97 -9.93 26.18
C SER A 76 1.77 -9.01 24.97
N GLN A 77 1.13 -7.85 25.17
CA GLN A 77 0.92 -6.86 24.11
C GLN A 77 2.23 -6.47 23.42
N TRP A 78 3.32 -6.34 24.17
CA TRP A 78 4.65 -6.05 23.62
C TRP A 78 5.17 -7.17 22.72
N HIS A 79 5.00 -8.44 23.13
CA HIS A 79 5.38 -9.59 22.33
C HIS A 79 4.55 -9.70 21.04
N ALA A 80 3.26 -9.38 21.09
CA ALA A 80 2.41 -9.33 19.90
C ALA A 80 2.85 -8.24 18.91
N ILE A 81 3.19 -7.04 19.40
CA ILE A 81 3.71 -5.94 18.58
C ILE A 81 5.05 -6.33 17.92
N MET A 82 5.95 -6.96 18.69
CA MET A 82 7.23 -7.45 18.17
C MET A 82 7.03 -8.56 17.13
N ALA A 83 6.15 -9.53 17.40
CA ALA A 83 5.81 -10.59 16.45
C ALA A 83 5.28 -10.04 15.13
N GLY A 84 4.34 -9.08 15.20
CA GLY A 84 3.80 -8.39 14.02
C GLY A 84 4.86 -7.62 13.24
N SER A 85 5.75 -6.91 13.95
CA SER A 85 6.82 -6.12 13.33
C SER A 85 7.87 -6.99 12.64
N LEU A 86 8.32 -8.06 13.31
CA LEU A 86 9.26 -9.04 12.75
C LEU A 86 8.66 -9.77 11.55
N ALA A 87 7.39 -10.19 11.65
CA ALA A 87 6.68 -10.82 10.54
C ALA A 87 6.59 -9.91 9.31
N GLY A 88 6.27 -8.62 9.51
CA GLY A 88 6.25 -7.63 8.45
C GLY A 88 7.64 -7.42 7.83
N MET A 89 8.70 -7.44 8.63
CA MET A 89 10.08 -7.32 8.14
C MET A 89 10.50 -8.53 7.32
N VAL A 90 10.19 -9.75 7.77
CA VAL A 90 10.43 -10.98 7.01
C VAL A 90 9.70 -10.95 5.66
N ALA A 91 8.41 -10.59 5.65
CA ALA A 91 7.64 -10.46 4.42
C ALA A 91 8.22 -9.38 3.48
N THR A 92 8.67 -8.26 4.05
CA THR A 92 9.28 -7.16 3.28
C THR A 92 10.61 -7.58 2.66
N ILE A 93 11.49 -8.26 3.39
CA ILE A 93 12.78 -8.73 2.89
C ILE A 93 12.57 -9.79 1.79
N ALA A 94 11.67 -10.75 2.02
CA ALA A 94 11.38 -11.80 1.05
C ALA A 94 10.77 -11.25 -0.26
N THR A 95 9.93 -10.21 -0.17
CA THR A 95 9.31 -9.58 -1.35
C THR A 95 10.11 -8.41 -1.92
N TYR A 96 11.23 -8.05 -1.30
CA TYR A 96 12.03 -6.88 -1.68
C TYR A 96 12.50 -6.85 -3.14
N PRO A 97 12.92 -7.98 -3.76
CA PRO A 97 13.30 -7.99 -5.17
C PRO A 97 12.21 -7.44 -6.11
N THR A 98 10.94 -7.67 -5.77
CA THR A 98 9.82 -7.16 -6.57
C THR A 98 9.69 -5.64 -6.50
N ASP A 99 10.08 -5.02 -5.37
CA ASP A 99 10.10 -3.56 -5.22
C ASP A 99 11.19 -2.95 -6.12
N VAL A 100 12.40 -3.53 -6.15
CA VAL A 100 13.49 -3.06 -7.02
C VAL A 100 13.11 -3.18 -8.50
N ILE A 101 12.56 -4.34 -8.90
CA ILE A 101 12.10 -4.56 -10.27
C ILE A 101 11.00 -3.56 -10.64
N LYS A 102 10.02 -3.35 -9.77
CA LYS A 102 8.96 -2.36 -9.97
C LYS A 102 9.56 -0.97 -10.21
N THR A 103 10.46 -0.51 -9.34
CA THR A 103 11.10 0.81 -9.46
C THR A 103 11.85 0.95 -10.78
N ARG A 104 12.62 -0.05 -11.19
CA ARG A 104 13.37 -0.02 -12.46
C ARG A 104 12.47 -0.10 -13.69
N LEU A 105 11.41 -0.91 -13.64
CA LEU A 105 10.40 -0.95 -14.69
C LEU A 105 9.65 0.38 -14.83
N ILE A 106 9.46 1.12 -13.74
CA ILE A 106 8.85 2.46 -13.79
C ILE A 106 9.82 3.44 -14.44
N VAL A 107 11.07 3.47 -13.96
CA VAL A 107 12.11 4.44 -14.35
C VAL A 107 12.62 4.26 -15.78
N GLN A 108 12.64 3.03 -16.32
CA GLN A 108 13.18 2.79 -17.66
C GLN A 108 12.47 3.63 -18.75
N ASN A 109 13.23 3.99 -19.78
CA ASN A 109 12.69 4.72 -20.93
C ASN A 109 11.68 3.86 -21.70
N ARG A 110 10.60 4.47 -22.19
CA ARG A 110 9.56 3.78 -22.98
C ARG A 110 9.97 3.58 -24.44
N LEU A 111 10.73 4.53 -24.99
CA LEU A 111 11.14 4.51 -26.39
C LEU A 111 12.22 3.45 -26.65
N GLU A 112 13.07 3.20 -25.65
CA GLU A 112 14.12 2.18 -25.66
C GLU A 112 14.01 1.35 -24.37
N PRO A 113 13.12 0.34 -24.33
CA PRO A 113 12.90 -0.44 -23.13
C PRO A 113 14.09 -1.37 -22.85
N SER A 114 14.82 -1.09 -21.77
CA SER A 114 15.89 -1.99 -21.27
C SER A 114 15.32 -3.33 -20.75
N TYR A 115 14.06 -3.35 -20.33
CA TYR A 115 13.39 -4.53 -19.80
C TYR A 115 12.06 -4.80 -20.50
N LYS A 116 11.92 -5.99 -21.07
CA LYS A 116 10.70 -6.45 -21.76
C LYS A 116 9.55 -6.83 -20.81
N GLY A 117 9.87 -7.13 -19.55
CA GLY A 117 8.88 -7.55 -18.55
C GLY A 117 9.53 -7.84 -17.19
N ILE A 118 8.72 -8.37 -16.26
CA ILE A 118 9.13 -8.63 -14.87
C ILE A 118 10.22 -9.71 -14.80
N LEU A 119 10.01 -10.84 -15.48
CA LEU A 119 10.95 -11.96 -15.50
C LEU A 119 12.26 -11.60 -16.19
N HIS A 120 12.17 -10.88 -17.32
CA HIS A 120 13.35 -10.38 -18.01
C HIS A 120 14.11 -9.39 -17.13
N ALA A 121 13.42 -8.48 -16.42
CA ALA A 121 14.07 -7.59 -15.47
C ALA A 121 14.78 -8.35 -14.35
N PHE A 122 14.13 -9.34 -13.73
CA PHE A 122 14.76 -10.17 -12.70
C PHE A 122 16.03 -10.85 -13.24
N TYR A 123 15.93 -11.54 -14.38
CA TYR A 123 17.06 -12.24 -15.00
C TYR A 123 18.22 -11.30 -15.34
N THR A 124 17.91 -10.16 -15.99
CA THR A 124 18.91 -9.16 -16.37
C THR A 124 19.61 -8.58 -15.14
N ILE A 125 18.87 -8.22 -14.09
CA ILE A 125 19.45 -7.65 -12.86
C ILE A 125 20.33 -8.68 -12.16
N TYR A 126 19.84 -9.92 -12.04
CA TYR A 126 20.57 -11.01 -11.40
C TYR A 126 21.90 -11.29 -12.08
N HIS A 127 21.92 -11.38 -13.42
CA HIS A 127 23.15 -11.69 -14.16
C HIS A 127 24.09 -10.49 -14.34
N GLN A 128 23.58 -9.28 -14.50
CA GLN A 128 24.41 -8.10 -14.79
C GLN A 128 24.92 -7.39 -13.53
N GLU A 129 24.10 -7.31 -12.48
CA GLU A 129 24.46 -6.58 -11.24
C GLU A 129 24.62 -7.50 -10.02
N GLY A 130 24.26 -8.78 -10.15
CA GLY A 130 24.33 -9.76 -9.08
C GLY A 130 23.09 -9.74 -8.17
N PHE A 131 23.02 -10.76 -7.30
CA PHE A 131 21.89 -10.96 -6.40
C PHE A 131 21.69 -9.79 -5.41
N LEU A 132 22.78 -9.20 -4.90
CA LEU A 132 22.71 -8.09 -3.94
C LEU A 132 22.07 -6.82 -4.53
N ALA A 133 22.07 -6.66 -5.85
CA ALA A 133 21.43 -5.52 -6.51
C ALA A 133 19.90 -5.51 -6.29
N LEU A 134 19.29 -6.69 -6.16
CA LEU A 134 17.86 -6.85 -5.85
C LEU A 134 17.49 -6.41 -4.43
N TYR A 135 18.47 -6.15 -3.57
CA TYR A 135 18.28 -5.72 -2.17
C TYR A 135 18.78 -4.29 -1.91
N ARG A 136 19.13 -3.54 -2.96
CA ARG A 136 19.54 -2.13 -2.82
C ARG A 136 18.41 -1.29 -2.23
N GLY A 137 18.69 -0.65 -1.10
CA GLY A 137 17.75 0.20 -0.38
C GLY A 137 17.03 -0.47 0.79
N VAL A 138 17.27 -1.77 1.06
CA VAL A 138 16.68 -2.46 2.21
C VAL A 138 16.98 -1.72 3.51
N SER A 139 18.23 -1.33 3.71
CA SER A 139 18.66 -0.60 4.89
C SER A 139 17.86 0.70 5.10
N SER A 140 17.61 1.46 4.02
CA SER A 140 16.80 2.69 4.09
C SER A 140 15.33 2.38 4.34
N THR A 141 14.85 1.23 3.90
CA THR A 141 13.48 0.79 4.16
C THR A 141 13.30 0.49 5.65
N VAL A 142 14.22 -0.28 6.23
CA VAL A 142 14.20 -0.65 7.66
C VAL A 142 14.38 0.59 8.54
N LEU A 143 15.33 1.47 8.22
CA LEU A 143 15.51 2.71 9.00
C LEU A 143 14.33 3.67 8.85
N GLY A 144 13.66 3.67 7.68
CA GLY A 144 12.52 4.53 7.41
C GLY A 144 11.23 4.12 8.13
N THR A 145 11.08 2.86 8.57
CA THR A 145 9.90 2.44 9.34
C THR A 145 9.85 3.06 10.73
N ILE A 146 11.02 3.31 11.35
CA ILE A 146 11.12 3.91 12.68
C ILE A 146 10.47 5.31 12.75
N PRO A 147 10.89 6.31 11.93
CA PRO A 147 10.26 7.63 11.95
C PRO A 147 8.81 7.60 11.43
N PHE A 148 8.47 6.67 10.53
CA PHE A 148 7.09 6.50 10.08
C PHE A 148 6.17 6.11 11.26
N SER A 149 6.54 5.06 11.99
CA SER A 149 5.78 4.60 13.16
C SER A 149 5.75 5.63 14.27
N ALA A 150 6.88 6.30 14.56
CA ALA A 150 6.94 7.36 15.55
C ALA A 150 6.01 8.53 15.21
N GLY A 151 6.00 8.99 13.94
CA GLY A 151 5.11 10.06 13.49
C GLY A 151 3.63 9.69 13.55
N SER A 152 3.30 8.45 13.17
CA SER A 152 1.91 7.96 13.25
C SER A 152 1.44 7.89 14.71
N LEU A 153 2.26 7.31 15.59
CA LEU A 153 1.96 7.18 17.02
C LEU A 153 1.87 8.55 17.70
N PHE A 154 2.73 9.50 17.33
CA PHE A 154 2.65 10.87 17.83
C PHE A 154 1.29 11.51 17.55
N VAL A 155 0.75 11.33 16.34
CA VAL A 155 -0.60 11.83 16.01
C VAL A 155 -1.65 11.10 16.85
N TYR A 156 -1.59 9.77 16.92
CA TYR A 156 -2.55 8.96 17.68
C TYR A 156 -2.63 9.35 19.17
N ILE A 157 -1.49 9.56 19.83
CA ILE A 157 -1.44 9.96 21.25
C ILE A 157 -2.05 11.35 21.48
N ASN A 158 -2.02 12.23 20.48
CA ASN A 158 -2.51 13.60 20.61
C ASN A 158 -3.91 13.81 20.02
N LEU A 159 -4.61 12.75 19.57
CA LEU A 159 -5.94 12.90 18.96
C LEU A 159 -6.98 13.51 19.90
N ASP A 160 -7.02 13.08 21.16
CA ASP A 160 -7.97 13.61 22.14
C ASP A 160 -7.76 15.12 22.38
N LYS A 161 -6.52 15.59 22.31
CA LYS A 161 -6.19 17.02 22.41
C LYS A 161 -6.58 17.79 21.16
N ILE A 162 -6.44 17.17 19.99
CA ILE A 162 -6.81 17.77 18.69
C ILE A 162 -8.32 17.96 18.61
N TRP A 163 -9.10 16.96 19.03
CA TRP A 163 -10.57 17.00 18.93
C TRP A 163 -11.28 17.49 20.18
N ARG A 164 -10.57 17.61 21.32
CA ARG A 164 -11.14 17.93 22.65
C ARG A 164 -12.26 16.99 23.07
N GLU A 165 -12.25 15.78 22.53
CA GLU A 165 -13.23 14.71 22.75
C GLU A 165 -12.45 13.40 22.94
N PRO A 166 -12.93 12.49 23.80
CA PRO A 166 -12.30 11.19 23.98
C PRO A 166 -12.43 10.34 22.70
N SER A 167 -11.34 9.63 22.35
CA SER A 167 -11.23 8.83 21.12
C SER A 167 -12.32 7.79 20.88
N SER A 168 -13.08 7.41 21.91
CA SER A 168 -14.20 6.48 21.80
C SER A 168 -15.41 7.02 21.04
N HIS A 169 -15.54 8.35 20.91
CA HIS A 169 -16.72 8.99 20.30
C HIS A 169 -16.47 9.55 18.89
N PHE A 170 -15.30 9.30 18.30
CA PHE A 170 -15.00 9.86 16.98
C PHE A 170 -15.92 9.33 15.89
N THR A 171 -16.54 10.26 15.17
CA THR A 171 -17.32 9.99 13.95
C THR A 171 -16.44 9.32 12.89
N PRO A 172 -17.03 8.57 11.94
CA PRO A 172 -16.27 7.97 10.83
C PRO A 172 -15.45 8.99 10.03
N LEU A 173 -15.95 10.22 9.89
CA LEU A 173 -15.25 11.31 9.21
C LEU A 173 -14.05 11.80 10.04
N GLN A 174 -14.20 11.97 11.35
CA GLN A 174 -13.07 12.31 12.23
C GLN A 174 -11.98 11.23 12.19
N ASN A 175 -12.36 9.95 12.24
CA ASN A 175 -11.42 8.84 12.10
C ASN A 175 -10.70 8.84 10.74
N PHE A 176 -11.41 9.17 9.66
CA PHE A 176 -10.81 9.32 8.33
C PHE A 176 -9.78 10.47 8.29
N ILE A 177 -10.12 11.63 8.85
CA ILE A 177 -9.23 12.79 8.94
C ILE A 177 -8.00 12.44 9.80
N ASN A 178 -8.20 11.76 10.93
CA ASN A 178 -7.13 11.29 11.80
C ASN A 178 -6.17 10.34 11.09
N GLY A 179 -6.71 9.40 10.30
CA GLY A 179 -5.89 8.51 9.47
C GLY A 179 -5.07 9.28 8.44
N CYS A 180 -5.66 10.27 7.75
CA CYS A 180 -4.94 11.10 6.78
C CYS A 180 -3.86 11.97 7.45
N LEU A 181 -4.15 12.55 8.62
CA LEU A 181 -3.21 13.36 9.38
C LEU A 181 -2.03 12.51 9.88
N ALA A 182 -2.32 11.35 10.49
CA ALA A 182 -1.31 10.41 10.95
C ALA A 182 -0.41 9.95 9.80
N ALA A 183 -1.00 9.59 8.65
CA ALA A 183 -0.26 9.21 7.46
C ALA A 183 0.59 10.36 6.90
N GLY A 184 0.08 11.59 6.89
CA GLY A 184 0.81 12.77 6.42
C GLY A 184 2.02 13.10 7.28
N VAL A 185 1.86 13.09 8.60
CA VAL A 185 2.96 13.32 9.57
C VAL A 185 3.99 12.20 9.48
N ALA A 186 3.55 10.94 9.54
CA ALA A 186 4.42 9.76 9.42
C ALA A 186 5.24 9.80 8.11
N GLN A 187 4.58 10.09 6.99
CA GLN A 187 5.23 10.19 5.69
C GLN A 187 6.21 11.36 5.61
N THR A 188 5.91 12.50 6.24
CA THR A 188 6.82 13.65 6.27
C THR A 188 8.11 13.32 7.02
N LEU A 189 8.00 12.64 8.16
CA LEU A 189 9.17 12.23 8.96
C LEU A 189 9.98 11.11 8.28
N SER A 190 9.32 10.17 7.61
CA SER A 190 10.00 9.05 6.93
C SER A 190 10.48 9.40 5.51
N PHE A 191 10.10 10.56 4.98
CA PHE A 191 10.35 10.92 3.58
C PHE A 191 11.83 10.90 3.17
N PRO A 192 12.78 11.38 3.99
CA PRO A 192 14.20 11.33 3.64
C PRO A 192 14.69 9.91 3.32
N PHE A 193 14.26 8.93 4.10
CA PHE A 193 14.58 7.51 3.89
C PHE A 193 13.86 6.95 2.65
N GLU A 194 12.64 7.38 2.37
CA GLU A 194 11.95 6.97 1.15
C GLU A 194 12.62 7.54 -0.11
N THR A 195 13.11 8.79 -0.06
CA THR A 195 13.87 9.41 -1.15
C THR A 195 15.16 8.63 -1.42
N VAL A 196 15.95 8.33 -0.39
CA VAL A 196 17.20 7.57 -0.53
C VAL A 196 16.93 6.15 -1.01
N LYS A 197 15.94 5.47 -0.44
CA LYS A 197 15.48 4.14 -0.92
C LYS A 197 15.20 4.16 -2.42
N ARG A 198 14.38 5.10 -2.90
CA ARG A 198 14.00 5.16 -4.32
C ARG A 198 15.20 5.44 -5.22
N LYS A 199 16.12 6.32 -4.81
CA LYS A 199 17.38 6.55 -5.53
C LYS A 199 18.21 5.26 -5.61
N MET A 200 18.39 4.56 -4.49
CA MET A 200 19.16 3.30 -4.44
C MET A 200 18.54 2.20 -5.31
N GLN A 201 17.21 2.08 -5.33
CA GLN A 201 16.50 1.09 -6.15
C GLN A 201 16.55 1.42 -7.65
N ALA A 202 16.47 2.71 -8.00
CA ALA A 202 16.51 3.19 -9.38
C ALA A 202 17.92 3.12 -9.98
N GLN A 203 18.97 3.26 -9.17
CA GLN A 203 20.35 3.24 -9.63
C GLN A 203 20.70 1.90 -10.30
N SER A 204 21.03 1.99 -11.59
CA SER A 204 21.55 0.87 -12.39
C SER A 204 22.48 1.44 -13.46
N PRO A 205 23.72 0.92 -13.59
CA PRO A 205 24.63 1.30 -14.68
C PRO A 205 24.08 0.97 -16.08
N TYR A 206 23.17 0.00 -16.16
CA TYR A 206 22.60 -0.52 -17.41
C TYR A 206 21.34 0.23 -17.86
N LEU A 207 20.85 1.16 -17.03
CA LEU A 207 19.77 2.07 -17.39
C LEU A 207 20.35 3.38 -17.94
N PRO A 208 19.72 3.99 -18.95
CA PRO A 208 20.13 5.30 -19.46
C PRO A 208 20.13 6.34 -18.33
N ASN A 209 21.18 7.15 -18.27
CA ASN A 209 21.42 8.14 -17.19
C ASN A 209 21.37 7.56 -15.77
N TYR A 210 21.88 6.33 -15.56
CA TYR A 210 21.91 5.67 -14.25
C TYR A 210 20.53 5.54 -13.58
N GLY A 211 19.47 5.38 -14.37
CA GLY A 211 18.09 5.35 -13.86
C GLY A 211 17.55 6.74 -13.50
N GLY A 212 18.09 7.82 -14.09
CA GLY A 212 17.62 9.18 -13.85
C GLY A 212 17.92 9.70 -12.44
N VAL A 213 18.86 9.07 -11.74
CA VAL A 213 19.31 9.48 -10.41
C VAL A 213 20.21 10.72 -10.56
N ASP A 214 20.00 11.70 -9.69
CA ASP A 214 20.65 13.02 -9.76
C ASP A 214 22.04 13.07 -9.11
N VAL A 215 22.43 12.02 -8.38
CA VAL A 215 23.70 11.91 -7.63
C VAL A 215 24.29 10.51 -7.75
N HIS A 216 25.62 10.40 -7.76
CA HIS A 216 26.34 9.13 -7.91
C HIS A 216 26.86 8.63 -6.57
N PHE A 217 26.21 7.66 -5.95
CA PHE A 217 26.60 7.15 -4.64
C PHE A 217 26.93 5.66 -4.67
N THR A 218 27.73 5.22 -3.71
CA THR A 218 28.10 3.81 -3.51
C THR A 218 27.22 3.10 -2.47
N GLY A 219 26.63 3.87 -1.55
CA GLY A 219 25.79 3.34 -0.47
C GLY A 219 24.81 4.36 0.08
N MET A 220 24.01 3.93 1.06
CA MET A 220 22.94 4.74 1.64
C MET A 220 23.44 6.04 2.28
N ILE A 221 24.46 5.97 3.14
CA ILE A 221 25.02 7.13 3.84
C ILE A 221 25.60 8.14 2.85
N ASP A 222 26.30 7.65 1.83
CA ASP A 222 26.84 8.49 0.78
C ASP A 222 25.72 9.12 -0.07
N CYS A 223 24.63 8.39 -0.36
CA CYS A 223 23.44 8.95 -1.00
C CYS A 223 22.82 10.10 -0.18
N PHE A 224 22.72 9.95 1.13
CA PHE A 224 22.26 11.02 2.03
C PHE A 224 23.20 12.23 1.94
N ARG A 225 24.50 12.02 2.15
CA ARG A 225 25.52 13.08 2.14
C ARG A 225 25.54 13.83 0.81
N GLN A 226 25.53 13.11 -0.31
CA GLN A 226 25.55 13.71 -1.63
C GLN A 226 24.25 14.45 -1.94
N THR A 227 23.09 13.90 -1.55
CA THR A 227 21.82 14.61 -1.74
C THR A 227 21.82 15.94 -0.99
N VAL A 228 22.27 15.95 0.26
CA VAL A 228 22.39 17.18 1.05
C VAL A 228 23.42 18.14 0.45
N LYS A 229 24.57 17.63 -0.01
CA LYS A 229 25.63 18.45 -0.62
C LYS A 229 25.18 19.13 -1.92
N HIS A 230 24.45 18.42 -2.79
CA HIS A 230 24.08 18.93 -4.12
C HIS A 230 22.72 19.65 -4.18
N ARG A 231 21.75 19.27 -3.33
CA ARG A 231 20.38 19.81 -3.33
C ARG A 231 20.01 20.55 -2.04
N GLY A 232 20.89 20.57 -1.05
CA GLY A 232 20.58 21.04 0.30
C GLY A 232 19.72 20.04 1.08
N VAL A 233 19.46 20.36 2.35
CA VAL A 233 18.68 19.50 3.28
C VAL A 233 17.25 19.27 2.76
N LEU A 234 16.61 20.32 2.22
CA LEU A 234 15.26 20.22 1.64
C LEU A 234 15.20 19.31 0.41
N GLY A 235 16.34 19.01 -0.22
CA GLY A 235 16.43 18.03 -1.30
C GLY A 235 15.96 16.63 -0.90
N LEU A 236 16.04 16.27 0.39
CA LEU A 236 15.55 15.00 0.92
C LEU A 236 14.01 14.89 0.87
N TRP A 237 13.31 16.03 0.89
CA TRP A 237 11.85 16.13 0.77
C TRP A 237 11.38 16.41 -0.66
N SER A 238 12.26 16.28 -1.65
CA SER A 238 11.89 16.42 -3.06
C SER A 238 10.85 15.36 -3.42
N GLY A 239 9.61 15.79 -3.60
CA GLY A 239 8.47 14.93 -3.93
C GLY A 239 7.48 14.67 -2.80
N LEU A 240 7.67 15.29 -1.64
CA LEU A 240 6.75 15.15 -0.51
C LEU A 240 5.32 15.54 -0.92
N THR A 241 5.14 16.68 -1.59
CA THR A 241 3.83 17.18 -2.02
C THR A 241 3.06 16.16 -2.85
N ALA A 242 3.74 15.48 -3.78
CA ALA A 242 3.16 14.43 -4.60
C ALA A 242 2.72 13.22 -3.79
N SER A 243 3.49 12.89 -2.78
CA SER A 243 3.24 11.76 -1.88
C SER A 243 2.03 12.06 -1.01
N LEU A 244 1.98 13.26 -0.43
CA LEU A 244 0.87 13.73 0.40
C LEU A 244 -0.43 13.85 -0.41
N LEU A 245 -0.36 14.35 -1.64
CA LEU A 245 -1.54 14.46 -2.51
C LEU A 245 -2.17 13.09 -2.82
N LYS A 246 -1.37 12.02 -2.84
CA LYS A 246 -1.85 10.65 -3.06
C LYS A 246 -2.49 10.03 -1.81
N VAL A 247 -2.21 10.55 -0.60
CA VAL A 247 -2.72 10.00 0.67
C VAL A 247 -4.24 10.00 0.67
N VAL A 248 -4.88 11.15 0.45
CA VAL A 248 -6.34 11.27 0.52
C VAL A 248 -7.05 10.35 -0.49
N PRO A 249 -6.74 10.38 -1.80
CA PRO A 249 -7.37 9.45 -2.75
C PRO A 249 -7.15 7.98 -2.41
N TYR A 250 -5.96 7.62 -1.94
CA TYR A 250 -5.64 6.24 -1.54
C TYR A 250 -6.53 5.78 -0.39
N PHE A 251 -6.59 6.54 0.71
CA PHE A 251 -7.42 6.20 1.86
C PHE A 251 -8.91 6.26 1.53
N SER A 252 -9.36 7.23 0.72
CA SER A 252 -10.76 7.34 0.29
C SER A 252 -11.21 6.10 -0.49
N ILE A 253 -10.41 5.67 -1.48
CA ILE A 253 -10.74 4.47 -2.27
C ILE A 253 -10.70 3.24 -1.37
N MET A 254 -9.65 3.07 -0.57
CA MET A 254 -9.51 1.94 0.34
C MET A 254 -10.72 1.82 1.29
N PHE A 255 -11.10 2.93 1.94
CA PHE A 255 -12.24 2.96 2.86
C PHE A 255 -13.56 2.72 2.13
N SER A 256 -13.79 3.38 0.98
CA SER A 256 -15.02 3.21 0.21
C SER A 256 -15.18 1.78 -0.31
N THR A 257 -14.10 1.18 -0.81
CA THR A 257 -14.11 -0.21 -1.25
C THR A 257 -14.34 -1.16 -0.08
N PHE A 258 -13.71 -0.93 1.07
CA PHE A 258 -13.94 -1.73 2.27
C PHE A 258 -15.41 -1.65 2.72
N GLU A 259 -15.98 -0.45 2.86
CA GLU A 259 -17.38 -0.26 3.24
C GLU A 259 -18.34 -0.92 2.25
N PHE A 260 -18.06 -0.80 0.95
CA PHE A 260 -18.85 -1.44 -0.09
C PHE A 260 -18.79 -2.98 0.01
N CYS A 261 -17.58 -3.56 0.10
CA CYS A 261 -17.41 -5.00 0.25
C CYS A 261 -18.08 -5.52 1.54
N LYS A 262 -17.95 -4.80 2.65
CA LYS A 262 -18.63 -5.12 3.91
C LYS A 262 -20.15 -5.16 3.74
N ARG A 263 -20.75 -4.15 3.08
CA ARG A 263 -22.19 -4.12 2.80
C ARG A 263 -22.63 -5.29 1.93
N VAL A 264 -21.87 -5.63 0.88
CA VAL A 264 -22.17 -6.79 0.03
C VAL A 264 -22.16 -8.09 0.83
N CYS A 265 -21.19 -8.29 1.72
CA CYS A 265 -21.15 -9.45 2.61
C CYS A 265 -22.35 -9.49 3.56
N LEU A 266 -22.70 -8.36 4.17
CA LEU A 266 -23.88 -8.25 5.06
C LEU A 266 -25.18 -8.55 4.30
N TYR A 267 -25.31 -8.09 3.06
CA TYR A 267 -26.45 -8.37 2.20
C TYR A 267 -26.56 -9.87 1.89
N ARG A 268 -25.44 -10.49 1.49
CA ARG A 268 -25.39 -11.93 1.18
C ARG A 268 -25.75 -12.79 2.39
N ASN A 269 -25.30 -12.41 3.58
CA ASN A 269 -25.64 -13.11 4.82
C ASN A 269 -27.08 -12.78 5.27
N GLY A 270 -27.66 -11.67 4.81
CA GLY A 270 -29.06 -11.30 5.05
C GLY A 270 -29.31 -10.37 6.22
N TYR A 271 -28.28 -9.65 6.67
CA TYR A 271 -28.42 -8.64 7.71
C TYR A 271 -29.02 -7.33 7.18
N ILE A 272 -28.91 -7.09 5.87
CA ILE A 272 -29.43 -5.88 5.20
C ILE A 272 -30.27 -6.26 3.98
N GLU A 273 -31.27 -5.43 3.67
CA GLU A 273 -32.19 -5.68 2.55
C GLU A 273 -31.58 -5.39 1.17
N SER A 274 -30.62 -4.46 1.10
CA SER A 274 -29.99 -4.04 -0.15
C SER A 274 -28.53 -3.63 0.08
N PRO A 275 -27.60 -3.92 -0.85
CA PRO A 275 -26.22 -3.46 -0.75
C PRO A 275 -26.07 -1.93 -0.86
N LEU A 276 -27.07 -1.24 -1.43
CA LEU A 276 -27.05 0.21 -1.67
C LEU A 276 -27.65 1.03 -0.53
N SER A 277 -28.50 0.44 0.31
CA SER A 277 -29.14 1.12 1.44
C SER A 277 -28.81 0.37 2.72
N TYR A 278 -28.26 1.06 3.72
CA TYR A 278 -28.00 0.48 5.04
C TYR A 278 -29.30 0.39 5.84
N LYS A 279 -30.25 -0.42 5.36
CA LYS A 279 -31.49 -0.77 6.06
C LYS A 279 -31.34 -2.20 6.57
N LEU A 280 -31.41 -2.36 7.88
CA LEU A 280 -31.41 -3.67 8.50
C LEU A 280 -32.65 -4.45 8.08
N THR A 281 -32.48 -5.76 7.90
CA THR A 281 -33.62 -6.64 7.68
C THR A 281 -34.48 -6.70 8.94
N PRO A 282 -35.80 -6.45 8.85
CA PRO A 282 -36.67 -6.40 10.01
C PRO A 282 -36.70 -7.75 10.76
N GLY A 283 -36.52 -7.69 12.08
CA GLY A 283 -36.50 -8.86 12.96
C GLY A 283 -35.20 -9.68 12.92
N VAL A 284 -34.10 -9.13 12.40
CA VAL A 284 -32.76 -9.72 12.47
C VAL A 284 -31.93 -8.96 13.50
N ASP A 285 -31.55 -9.63 14.59
CA ASP A 285 -30.58 -9.09 15.55
C ASP A 285 -29.16 -9.18 14.95
N GLN A 286 -28.34 -8.15 15.15
CA GLN A 286 -26.95 -8.11 14.69
C GLN A 286 -26.01 -8.98 15.55
N SER A 287 -26.47 -9.41 16.72
CA SER A 287 -25.75 -10.35 17.57
C SER A 287 -25.70 -11.77 16.99
N LEU A 288 -26.65 -12.12 16.11
CA LEU A 288 -26.78 -13.46 15.53
C LEU A 288 -25.62 -13.77 14.59
N GLN A 289 -25.05 -14.96 14.74
CA GLN A 289 -24.03 -15.46 13.81
C GLN A 289 -24.66 -15.76 12.44
N PRO A 290 -23.86 -15.76 11.35
CA PRO A 290 -24.38 -16.02 10.00
C PRO A 290 -25.10 -17.37 9.87
N GLN A 291 -24.67 -18.38 10.65
CA GLN A 291 -25.28 -19.71 10.69
C GLN A 291 -26.66 -19.68 11.35
N GLU A 292 -26.77 -19.04 12.52
CA GLU A 292 -28.03 -18.84 13.25
C GLU A 292 -29.04 -18.03 12.42
N LEU A 293 -28.56 -17.03 11.68
CA LEU A 293 -29.39 -16.25 10.77
C LEU A 293 -29.92 -17.09 9.60
N GLN A 294 -29.11 -18.04 9.09
CA GLN A 294 -29.52 -18.95 8.03
C GLN A 294 -30.55 -19.97 8.54
N GLU A 295 -30.39 -20.48 9.77
CA GLU A 295 -31.38 -21.32 10.44
C GLU A 295 -32.68 -20.56 10.70
N LEU A 296 -32.62 -19.33 11.20
CA LEU A 296 -33.80 -18.49 11.42
C LEU A 296 -34.55 -18.21 10.11
N LYS A 297 -33.83 -18.01 9.01
CA LYS A 297 -34.44 -17.90 7.68
C LYS A 297 -35.11 -19.20 7.23
N LEU A 298 -34.49 -20.36 7.48
CA LEU A 298 -35.07 -21.67 7.16
C LEU A 298 -36.33 -21.94 8.01
N LEU A 299 -36.29 -21.65 9.31
CA LEU A 299 -37.44 -21.75 10.21
C LEU A 299 -38.58 -20.82 9.79
N ARG A 300 -38.27 -19.57 9.44
CA ARG A 300 -39.26 -18.61 8.92
C ARG A 300 -39.87 -19.10 7.60
N ARG A 301 -39.07 -19.72 6.73
CA ARG A 301 -39.54 -20.28 5.45
C ARG A 301 -40.34 -21.58 5.63
N GLY A 302 -39.97 -22.43 6.59
CA GLY A 302 -40.72 -23.64 6.98
C GLY A 302 -42.06 -23.33 7.62
N ASN A 303 -42.14 -22.28 8.44
CA ASN A 303 -43.41 -21.80 9.02
C ASN A 303 -44.32 -21.10 7.98
N LEU A 304 -43.81 -20.71 6.81
CA LEU A 304 -44.60 -20.22 5.67
C LEU A 304 -45.09 -21.36 4.75
N GLU A 305 -44.50 -22.56 4.86
CA GLU A 305 -44.88 -23.80 4.15
C GLU A 305 -45.76 -24.76 5.00
N PRO A 306 -46.83 -24.28 5.66
CA PRO A 306 -47.98 -25.16 5.92
C PRO A 306 -49.27 -24.45 5.54
N ARG A 307 -49.55 -24.35 4.23
CA ARG A 307 -50.90 -24.01 3.73
C ARG A 307 -51.20 -24.39 2.27
N LYS A 308 -50.21 -24.87 1.51
CA LYS A 308 -50.43 -25.29 0.11
C LYS A 308 -50.76 -26.79 -0.07
N LEU A 309 -50.65 -27.61 0.97
CA LEU A 309 -51.05 -29.02 0.93
C LEU A 309 -52.49 -29.28 1.39
N GLN A 310 -53.15 -28.35 2.08
CA GLN A 310 -54.56 -28.51 2.51
C GLN A 310 -55.60 -28.03 1.48
N ALA A 311 -55.19 -27.40 0.36
CA ALA A 311 -56.13 -26.92 -0.67
C ALA A 311 -56.34 -27.92 -1.82
N LYS A 312 -55.79 -29.15 -1.73
CA LYS A 312 -55.93 -30.19 -2.76
C LYS A 312 -56.80 -31.38 -2.34
N GLU A 313 -57.38 -31.34 -1.14
CA GLU A 313 -58.29 -32.40 -0.62
C GLU A 313 -59.77 -31.98 -0.56
N THR A 314 -60.15 -30.80 -1.07
CA THR A 314 -61.55 -30.33 -1.08
C THR A 314 -62.25 -30.39 -2.44
N HIS A 315 -61.79 -31.26 -3.35
CA HIS A 315 -62.56 -31.63 -4.54
C HIS A 315 -62.43 -33.14 -4.80
N SER A 316 -63.16 -33.93 -4.00
CA SER A 316 -63.66 -35.27 -4.37
C SER A 316 -65.10 -35.40 -3.91
#